data_AF-A0ABD1BNG3-F1
#
_entry.id   AF-A0ABD1BNG3-F1
#
_cell.length_a   1.000
_cell.length_b   1.000
_cell.length_c   1.000
_cell.angle_alpha   90.00
_cell.angle_beta   90.00
_cell.angle_gamma   90.00
#
_symmetry.space_group_name_H-M   'P 1'
#
loop_
_entity.id
_entity.type
_entity.pdbx_description
1 polymer ?
#
loop_
_entity_poly.entity_id
_entity_poly.type
_entity_poly.pdbx_seq_one_letter_code
_entity_poly.pdbx_strand_id
1 'polypeptide(L)'
;MQYLRMLPQLNVCCTLNFHKSPPNTLAARNIIVAAIVKKSHVKQGLYVFDIPAVASSIGVATSDVLAEIQTLKMKGEVTYEMKDPAFCYTILEFPKDICSLSSHLTKWLAEIETCKVRKLDIMSSAAVAAMNDSSTSELSSGAKQTLILQSRILDYFNGDDKCNTPSKTTQNCAFLRADIKVFLQSNRHAKFTPRAIARIMHGVGSPAFPNSVWSKTHFWGRYMSVEFSVIMEAAQTELFNFVDRNAALAT
;
A
#
# COMPACT_ATOMS: atom_id res chain seq x y z
N MET A 1 9.29 -1.17 20.09
CA MET A 1 7.91 -1.02 20.61
C MET A 1 6.96 -1.74 19.67
N GLN A 2 6.04 -2.54 20.20
CA GLN A 2 5.06 -3.28 19.42
C GLN A 2 3.67 -2.68 19.69
N TYR A 3 3.12 -1.93 18.73
CA TYR A 3 1.82 -1.27 18.89
C TYR A 3 0.63 -2.22 18.68
N LEU A 4 0.80 -3.20 17.80
CA LEU A 4 -0.26 -4.11 17.38
C LEU A 4 0.18 -5.57 17.53
N ARG A 5 -0.77 -6.43 17.90
CA ARG A 5 -0.66 -7.88 17.75
C ARG A 5 -1.66 -8.33 16.71
N MET A 6 -1.14 -8.88 15.61
CA MET A 6 -1.99 -9.50 14.59
C MET A 6 -2.58 -10.81 15.13
N LEU A 7 -3.86 -11.02 14.84
CA LEU A 7 -4.60 -12.25 15.13
C LEU A 7 -4.83 -13.02 13.82
N PRO A 8 -5.20 -14.31 13.89
CA PRO A 8 -5.60 -15.06 12.71
C PRO A 8 -6.70 -14.35 11.93
N GLN A 9 -6.63 -14.44 10.60
CA GLN A 9 -7.67 -13.92 9.72
C GLN A 9 -8.98 -14.67 9.98
N LEU A 10 -10.08 -13.93 10.07
CA LEU A 10 -11.42 -14.51 10.24
C LEU A 10 -12.47 -13.75 9.44
N ASN A 11 -13.58 -14.42 9.16
CA ASN A 11 -14.77 -13.79 8.60
C ASN A 11 -15.47 -13.03 9.73
N VAL A 12 -15.35 -11.71 9.74
CA VAL A 12 -15.73 -10.89 10.92
C VAL A 12 -17.23 -10.65 11.02
N CYS A 13 -17.94 -10.63 9.89
CA CYS A 13 -19.37 -10.41 9.85
C CYS A 13 -20.11 -11.74 9.99
N CYS A 14 -20.92 -11.87 11.03
CA CYS A 14 -21.76 -13.04 11.28
C CYS A 14 -23.24 -12.68 11.12
N THR A 15 -23.96 -13.48 10.34
CA THR A 15 -25.42 -13.44 10.25
C THR A 15 -25.99 -14.67 10.93
N LEU A 16 -26.75 -14.46 12.00
CA LEU A 16 -27.25 -15.53 12.87
C LEU A 16 -28.78 -15.53 12.89
N ASN A 17 -29.37 -16.72 12.81
CA ASN A 17 -30.81 -16.95 12.92
C ASN A 17 -31.12 -17.86 14.11
N PHE A 18 -32.10 -17.49 14.93
CA PHE A 18 -32.54 -18.28 16.08
C PHE A 18 -33.78 -19.10 15.71
N HIS A 19 -33.82 -20.37 16.14
CA HIS A 19 -34.91 -21.30 15.79
C HIS A 19 -35.71 -21.75 17.00
N LYS A 20 -35.05 -22.41 17.96
CA LYS A 20 -35.71 -23.16 19.04
C LYS A 20 -36.09 -22.26 20.22
N SER A 21 -35.11 -21.59 20.81
CA SER A 21 -35.33 -20.66 21.93
C SER A 21 -35.32 -19.21 21.43
N PRO A 22 -36.20 -18.33 21.95
CA PRO A 22 -36.18 -16.93 21.57
C PRO A 22 -34.89 -16.25 22.07
N PRO A 23 -34.36 -15.26 21.32
CA PRO A 23 -33.05 -14.64 21.61
C PRO A 23 -32.93 -14.09 23.03
N ASN A 24 -33.98 -13.48 23.56
CA ASN A 24 -34.01 -12.89 24.90
C ASN A 24 -33.85 -13.94 26.01
N THR A 25 -34.39 -15.14 25.83
CA THR A 25 -34.28 -16.23 26.81
C THR A 25 -32.86 -16.80 26.84
N LEU A 26 -32.22 -16.91 25.67
CA LEU A 26 -30.82 -17.32 25.58
C LEU A 26 -29.88 -16.24 26.11
N ALA A 27 -30.16 -14.97 25.82
CA ALA A 27 -29.42 -13.82 26.33
C ALA A 27 -29.45 -13.74 27.86
N ALA A 28 -30.59 -14.07 28.50
CA ALA A 28 -30.68 -14.11 29.96
C ALA A 28 -29.75 -15.16 30.62
N ARG A 29 -29.33 -16.19 29.86
CA ARG A 29 -28.51 -17.31 30.35
C ARG A 29 -27.06 -17.25 29.87
N ASN A 30 -26.79 -16.54 28.78
CA ASN A 30 -25.46 -16.49 28.16
C ASN A 30 -25.06 -15.05 27.83
N ILE A 31 -23.97 -14.59 28.44
CA ILE A 31 -23.42 -13.24 28.27
C ILE A 31 -23.00 -12.94 26.82
N ILE A 32 -22.49 -13.92 26.09
CA ILE A 32 -22.11 -13.79 24.68
C ILE A 32 -23.36 -13.58 23.82
N VAL A 33 -24.42 -14.36 24.06
CA VAL A 33 -25.69 -14.18 23.34
C VAL A 33 -26.32 -12.83 23.66
N ALA A 34 -26.27 -12.39 24.92
CA ALA A 34 -26.72 -11.05 25.30
C ALA A 34 -25.94 -9.96 24.55
N ALA A 35 -24.62 -10.10 24.44
CA ALA A 35 -23.77 -9.17 23.69
C ALA A 35 -24.06 -9.18 22.19
N ILE A 36 -24.27 -10.36 21.59
CA ILE A 36 -24.68 -10.52 20.19
C ILE A 36 -25.97 -9.78 19.93
N VAL A 37 -27.02 -10.04 20.71
CA VAL A 37 -28.34 -9.39 20.55
C VAL A 37 -28.20 -7.87 20.66
N LYS A 38 -27.42 -7.38 21.64
CA LYS A 38 -27.20 -5.94 21.87
C LYS A 38 -26.40 -5.26 20.74
N LYS A 39 -25.44 -5.94 20.13
CA LYS A 39 -24.52 -5.39 19.11
C LYS A 39 -24.94 -5.70 17.67
N SER A 40 -26.01 -6.46 17.48
CA SER A 40 -26.51 -6.82 16.17
C SER A 40 -27.45 -5.78 15.58
N HIS A 41 -27.48 -5.73 14.25
CA HIS A 41 -28.54 -5.13 13.48
C HIS A 41 -29.49 -6.23 13.00
N VAL A 42 -30.78 -6.10 13.27
CA VAL A 42 -31.79 -7.10 12.88
C VAL A 42 -32.34 -6.79 11.49
N LYS A 43 -32.24 -7.76 10.57
CA LYS A 43 -32.82 -7.68 9.21
C LYS A 43 -33.65 -8.94 8.96
N GLN A 44 -34.96 -8.79 8.81
CA GLN A 44 -35.88 -9.91 8.53
C GLN A 44 -35.76 -11.08 9.52
N GLY A 45 -35.53 -10.79 10.80
CA GLY A 45 -35.33 -11.80 11.86
C GLY A 45 -33.90 -12.34 11.96
N LEU A 46 -33.00 -11.98 11.05
CA LEU A 46 -31.58 -12.32 11.11
C LEU A 46 -30.80 -11.27 11.89
N TYR A 47 -29.90 -11.74 12.76
CA TYR A 47 -29.03 -10.93 13.61
C TYR A 47 -27.67 -10.79 12.92
N VAL A 48 -27.34 -9.60 12.41
CA VAL A 48 -26.07 -9.32 11.73
C VAL A 48 -25.16 -8.53 12.66
N PHE A 49 -23.95 -9.03 12.93
CA PHE A 49 -23.01 -8.41 13.85
C PHE A 49 -21.56 -8.69 13.49
N ASP A 50 -20.65 -7.88 14.03
CA ASP A 50 -19.20 -8.05 13.93
C ASP A 50 -18.67 -8.83 15.15
N ILE A 51 -18.01 -9.96 14.91
CA ILE A 51 -17.49 -10.86 15.95
C ILE A 51 -16.45 -10.15 16.84
N PRO A 52 -15.40 -9.48 16.30
CA PRO A 52 -14.48 -8.68 17.10
C PRO A 52 -15.17 -7.62 17.97
N ALA A 53 -16.20 -6.93 17.46
CA ALA A 53 -16.92 -5.91 18.21
C ALA A 53 -17.72 -6.51 19.38
N VAL A 54 -18.34 -7.68 19.19
CA VAL A 54 -18.99 -8.42 20.27
C VAL A 54 -17.97 -8.83 21.32
N ALA A 55 -16.89 -9.51 20.90
CA ALA A 55 -15.83 -9.99 21.78
C ALA A 55 -15.22 -8.86 22.63
N SER A 56 -14.90 -7.73 21.98
CA SER A 56 -14.34 -6.53 22.63
C SER A 56 -15.30 -5.88 23.63
N SER A 57 -16.62 -5.96 23.40
CA SER A 57 -17.62 -5.34 24.27
C SER A 57 -17.80 -6.03 25.62
N ILE A 58 -17.43 -7.31 25.71
CA ILE A 58 -17.51 -8.14 26.92
C ILE A 58 -16.14 -8.65 27.40
N GLY A 59 -15.05 -8.27 26.72
CA GLY A 59 -13.69 -8.60 27.12
C GLY A 59 -13.31 -10.08 26.95
N VAL A 60 -13.88 -10.79 25.98
CA VAL A 60 -13.56 -12.21 25.68
C VAL A 60 -12.79 -12.33 24.37
N ALA A 61 -12.21 -13.50 24.08
CA ALA A 61 -11.56 -13.73 22.80
C ALA A 61 -12.59 -13.97 21.69
N THR A 62 -12.23 -13.63 20.44
CA THR A 62 -13.08 -13.93 19.27
C THR A 62 -13.33 -15.43 19.10
N SER A 63 -12.37 -16.28 19.51
CA SER A 63 -12.52 -17.73 19.57
C SER A 63 -13.66 -18.18 20.48
N ASP A 64 -13.87 -17.48 21.60
CA ASP A 64 -14.91 -17.84 22.58
C ASP A 64 -16.30 -17.56 22.01
N VAL A 65 -16.45 -16.42 21.31
CA VAL A 65 -17.67 -16.08 20.58
C VAL A 65 -17.98 -17.12 19.51
N LEU A 66 -16.98 -17.53 18.73
CA LEU A 66 -17.13 -18.55 17.69
C LEU A 66 -17.48 -19.93 18.28
N ALA A 67 -16.83 -20.33 19.37
CA ALA A 67 -17.07 -21.59 20.06
C ALA A 67 -18.50 -21.66 20.63
N GLU A 68 -19.00 -20.55 21.18
CA GLU A 68 -20.38 -20.47 21.66
C GLU A 68 -21.39 -20.58 20.52
N ILE A 69 -21.20 -19.82 19.42
CA ILE A 69 -22.08 -19.90 18.24
C ILE A 69 -22.09 -21.33 17.68
N GLN A 70 -20.94 -22.00 17.64
CA GLN A 70 -20.85 -23.39 17.21
C GLN A 70 -21.59 -24.32 18.15
N THR A 71 -21.48 -24.12 19.47
CA THR A 71 -22.20 -24.90 20.48
C THR A 71 -23.72 -24.73 20.36
N LEU A 72 -24.20 -23.50 20.14
CA LEU A 72 -25.61 -23.22 19.88
C LEU A 72 -26.11 -23.88 18.59
N LYS A 73 -25.28 -23.90 17.53
CA LYS A 73 -25.59 -24.61 16.30
C LYS A 73 -25.72 -26.11 16.52
N MET A 74 -24.79 -26.72 17.28
CA MET A 74 -24.84 -28.14 17.62
C MET A 74 -26.06 -28.51 18.47
N LYS A 75 -26.56 -27.59 19.30
CA LYS A 75 -27.82 -27.75 20.06
C LYS A 75 -29.09 -27.52 19.22
N GLY A 76 -28.95 -27.14 17.95
CA GLY A 76 -30.06 -26.78 17.07
C GLY A 76 -30.75 -25.46 17.43
N GLU A 77 -30.11 -24.62 18.25
CA GLU A 77 -30.68 -23.33 18.66
C GLU A 77 -30.57 -22.28 17.56
N VAL A 78 -29.49 -22.35 16.75
CA VAL A 78 -29.17 -21.33 15.75
C VAL A 78 -28.65 -21.92 14.45
N THR A 79 -28.81 -21.18 13.36
CA THR A 79 -27.99 -21.31 12.15
C THR A 79 -27.22 -20.01 11.93
N TYR A 80 -26.05 -20.09 11.32
CA TYR A 80 -25.24 -18.90 11.06
C TYR A 80 -24.45 -19.00 9.74
N GLU A 81 -24.18 -17.84 9.16
CA GLU A 81 -23.30 -17.63 8.01
C GLU A 81 -22.24 -16.58 8.39
N MET A 82 -21.01 -16.73 7.89
CA MET A 82 -19.93 -15.76 8.11
C MET A 82 -19.39 -15.23 6.79
N LYS A 83 -19.16 -13.92 6.70
CA LYS A 83 -18.64 -13.20 5.52
C LYS A 83 -17.56 -12.21 5.94
N ASP A 84 -17.01 -11.50 4.96
CA ASP A 84 -16.05 -10.40 5.15
C ASP A 84 -14.75 -10.87 5.81
N PRO A 85 -13.88 -11.60 5.08
CA PRO A 85 -12.59 -12.00 5.60
C PRO A 85 -11.73 -10.76 5.90
N ALA A 86 -11.33 -10.60 7.16
CA ALA A 86 -10.55 -9.45 7.60
C ALA A 86 -9.37 -9.86 8.51
N PHE A 87 -8.34 -9.02 8.50
CA PHE A 87 -7.25 -9.11 9.46
C PHE A 87 -7.70 -8.55 10.80
N CYS A 88 -7.64 -9.38 11.83
CA CYS A 88 -7.95 -8.97 13.20
C CYS A 88 -6.66 -8.60 13.92
N TYR A 89 -6.76 -7.65 14.84
CA TYR A 89 -5.62 -7.21 15.65
C TYR A 89 -6.08 -6.76 17.04
N THR A 90 -5.15 -6.77 17.99
CA THR A 90 -5.32 -6.06 19.26
C THR A 90 -4.33 -4.91 19.35
N ILE A 91 -4.79 -3.79 19.89
CA ILE A 91 -3.95 -2.63 20.18
C ILE A 91 -3.29 -2.90 21.54
N LEU A 92 -1.97 -3.04 21.55
CA LEU A 92 -1.19 -3.25 22.76
C LEU A 92 -0.81 -1.94 23.44
N GLU A 93 -0.47 -0.94 22.63
CA GLU A 93 -0.07 0.39 23.08
C GLU A 93 -0.58 1.43 22.09
N PHE A 94 -1.12 2.54 22.60
CA PHE A 94 -1.52 3.67 21.76
C PHE A 94 -0.34 4.64 21.61
N PRO A 95 0.10 4.97 20.39
CA PRO A 95 1.22 5.88 20.19
C PRO A 95 0.87 7.28 20.70
N LYS A 96 1.75 7.87 21.53
CA LYS A 96 1.59 9.24 22.04
C LYS A 96 1.65 10.29 20.93
N ASP A 97 2.43 10.02 19.88
CA ASP A 97 2.59 10.87 18.71
C ASP A 97 2.43 10.04 17.42
N ILE A 98 1.24 10.18 16.81
CA ILE A 98 0.90 9.53 15.53
C ILE A 98 1.73 10.10 14.38
N CYS A 99 2.09 11.39 14.42
CA CYS A 99 2.86 12.04 13.36
C CYS A 99 4.31 11.51 13.33
N SER A 100 4.93 11.34 14.50
CA SER A 100 6.25 10.71 14.60
C SER A 100 6.23 9.27 14.11
N LEU A 101 5.20 8.48 14.49
CA LEU A 101 5.06 7.11 14.02
C LEU A 101 4.88 7.05 12.49
N SER A 102 4.03 7.90 11.92
CA SER A 102 3.81 8.00 10.48
C SER A 102 5.09 8.37 9.73
N SER A 103 5.86 9.32 10.26
CA SER A 103 7.14 9.74 9.68
C SER A 103 8.15 8.60 9.69
N HIS A 104 8.26 7.86 10.79
CA HIS A 104 9.12 6.69 10.89
C HIS A 104 8.70 5.60 9.89
N LEU A 105 7.41 5.25 9.83
CA LEU A 105 6.91 4.27 8.86
C LEU A 105 7.17 4.71 7.41
N THR A 106 6.98 5.99 7.11
CA THR A 106 7.26 6.56 5.79
C THR A 106 8.74 6.42 5.43
N LYS A 107 9.64 6.75 6.36
CA LYS A 107 11.08 6.57 6.18
C LYS A 107 11.46 5.11 5.93
N TRP A 108 10.95 4.20 6.75
CA TRP A 108 11.22 2.77 6.62
C TRP A 108 10.69 2.21 5.28
N LEU A 109 9.51 2.61 4.86
CA LEU A 109 8.96 2.22 3.56
C LEU A 109 9.78 2.80 2.39
N ALA A 110 10.29 4.03 2.53
CA ALA A 110 11.19 4.63 1.54
C ALA A 110 12.52 3.85 1.44
N GLU A 111 13.09 3.41 2.56
CA GLU A 111 14.29 2.56 2.57
C GLU A 111 14.05 1.22 1.85
N ILE A 112 12.88 0.60 2.07
CA ILE A 112 12.47 -0.63 1.36
C ILE A 112 12.31 -0.36 -0.14
N GLU A 113 11.67 0.74 -0.52
CA GLU A 113 11.50 1.15 -1.92
C GLU A 113 12.86 1.35 -2.60
N THR A 114 13.76 2.13 -1.98
CA THR A 114 15.13 2.35 -2.48
C THR A 114 15.89 1.03 -2.64
N CYS A 115 15.79 0.12 -1.69
CA CYS A 115 16.41 -1.20 -1.79
C CYS A 115 15.88 -1.99 -3.00
N LYS A 116 14.57 -1.99 -3.21
CA LYS A 116 13.92 -2.70 -4.34
C LYS A 116 14.31 -2.09 -5.70
N VAL A 117 14.30 -0.76 -5.80
CA VAL A 117 14.73 -0.05 -7.03
C VAL A 117 16.19 -0.36 -7.32
N ARG A 118 17.07 -0.29 -6.32
CA ARG A 118 18.50 -0.63 -6.48
C ARG A 118 18.70 -2.04 -7.01
N LYS A 119 17.98 -3.04 -6.48
CA LYS A 119 18.06 -4.43 -6.97
C LYS A 119 17.70 -4.51 -8.46
N LEU A 120 16.65 -3.82 -8.89
CA LEU A 120 16.27 -3.76 -10.31
C LEU A 120 17.31 -3.05 -11.17
N ASP A 121 17.88 -1.94 -10.70
CA ASP A 121 18.91 -1.21 -11.43
C ASP A 121 20.20 -2.03 -11.57
N ILE A 122 20.62 -2.76 -10.53
CA ILE A 122 21.75 -3.69 -10.61
C ILE A 122 21.49 -4.76 -11.67
N MET A 123 20.33 -5.42 -11.63
CA MET A 123 19.96 -6.43 -12.63
C MET A 123 19.94 -5.86 -14.05
N SER A 124 19.35 -4.67 -14.24
CA SER A 124 19.29 -4.00 -15.53
C SER A 124 20.69 -3.63 -16.04
N SER A 125 21.53 -3.06 -15.18
CA SER A 125 22.90 -2.67 -15.53
C SER A 125 23.76 -3.88 -15.90
N ALA A 126 23.59 -5.02 -15.22
CA ALA A 126 24.28 -6.26 -15.54
C ALA A 126 23.86 -6.79 -16.93
N ALA A 127 22.57 -6.75 -17.25
CA ALA A 127 22.07 -7.14 -18.57
C ALA A 127 22.60 -6.21 -19.69
N VAL A 128 22.56 -4.90 -19.48
CA VAL A 128 23.09 -3.91 -20.44
C VAL A 128 24.60 -4.10 -20.65
N ALA A 129 25.36 -4.32 -19.58
CA ALA A 129 26.79 -4.56 -19.66
C ALA A 129 27.13 -5.83 -20.47
N ALA A 130 26.33 -6.89 -20.33
CA ALA A 130 26.49 -8.09 -21.14
C ALA A 130 26.14 -7.84 -22.63
N MET A 131 25.14 -7.01 -22.94
CA MET A 131 24.76 -6.73 -24.33
C MET A 131 25.75 -5.83 -25.09
N ASN A 132 26.33 -4.82 -24.43
CA ASN A 132 27.13 -3.79 -25.09
C ASN A 132 28.52 -4.24 -25.57
N ASP A 133 28.97 -5.48 -25.27
CA ASP A 133 30.30 -6.00 -25.66
C ASP A 133 30.28 -6.83 -26.97
N SER A 134 29.22 -6.71 -27.77
CA SER A 134 28.99 -7.54 -28.97
C SER A 134 29.79 -7.13 -30.22
N SER A 135 30.86 -6.35 -30.10
CA SER A 135 31.64 -5.85 -31.25
C SER A 135 32.66 -6.83 -31.84
N THR A 136 32.70 -8.10 -31.42
CA THR A 136 33.60 -9.13 -31.99
C THR A 136 32.90 -10.46 -32.24
N SER A 137 33.10 -11.01 -33.45
CA SER A 137 32.84 -12.39 -33.93
C SER A 137 31.93 -13.29 -33.06
N GLU A 138 30.80 -13.72 -33.64
CA GLU A 138 29.64 -14.38 -33.01
C GLU A 138 29.97 -15.55 -32.06
N LEU A 139 31.02 -16.33 -32.33
CA LEU A 139 31.40 -17.48 -31.49
C LEU A 139 32.14 -17.09 -30.19
N SER A 140 32.84 -15.96 -30.19
CA SER A 140 33.59 -15.45 -29.03
C SER A 140 32.76 -14.56 -28.10
N SER A 141 31.60 -14.12 -28.60
CA SER A 141 30.69 -13.19 -27.93
C SER A 141 29.97 -13.85 -26.75
N GLY A 142 29.39 -15.04 -26.92
CA GLY A 142 28.61 -15.71 -25.87
C GLY A 142 29.42 -16.10 -24.62
N ALA A 143 30.67 -16.51 -24.79
CA ALA A 143 31.55 -16.84 -23.67
C ALA A 143 31.91 -15.59 -22.84
N LYS A 144 32.21 -14.46 -23.50
CA LYS A 144 32.50 -13.18 -22.83
C LYS A 144 31.28 -12.62 -22.09
N GLN A 145 30.11 -12.65 -22.72
CA GLN A 145 28.84 -12.26 -22.10
C GLN A 145 28.57 -13.05 -20.81
N THR A 146 28.80 -14.36 -20.86
CA THR A 146 28.66 -15.25 -19.69
C THR A 146 29.61 -14.84 -18.57
N LEU A 147 30.88 -14.58 -18.88
CA LEU A 147 31.88 -14.15 -17.89
C LEU A 147 31.53 -12.79 -17.26
N ILE A 148 31.08 -11.82 -18.07
CA ILE A 148 30.66 -10.50 -17.57
C ILE A 148 29.48 -10.66 -16.60
N LEU A 149 28.46 -11.43 -16.98
CA LEU A 149 27.30 -11.65 -16.13
C LEU A 149 27.68 -12.38 -14.83
N GLN A 150 28.51 -13.42 -14.92
CA GLN A 150 29.01 -14.15 -13.75
C GLN A 150 29.80 -13.25 -12.80
N SER A 151 30.66 -12.38 -13.33
CA SER A 151 31.39 -11.38 -12.53
C SER A 151 30.42 -10.46 -11.79
N ARG A 152 29.42 -9.90 -12.48
CA ARG A 152 28.43 -9.00 -11.86
C ARG A 152 27.59 -9.71 -10.79
N ILE A 153 27.25 -10.98 -11.00
CA ILE A 153 26.53 -11.79 -10.01
C ILE A 153 27.41 -12.02 -8.77
N LEU A 154 28.68 -12.39 -8.97
CA LEU A 154 29.62 -12.58 -7.87
C LEU A 154 29.82 -11.28 -7.08
N ASP A 155 30.00 -10.15 -7.77
CA ASP A 155 30.13 -8.83 -7.14
C ASP A 155 28.88 -8.46 -6.32
N TYR A 156 27.68 -8.80 -6.79
CA TYR A 156 26.45 -8.54 -6.06
C TYR A 156 26.34 -9.36 -4.77
N PHE A 157 26.69 -10.65 -4.80
CA PHE A 157 26.60 -11.52 -3.62
C PHE A 157 27.76 -11.33 -2.63
N ASN A 158 28.93 -10.89 -3.11
CA ASN A 158 30.11 -10.63 -2.28
C ASN A 158 30.22 -9.17 -1.82
N GLY A 159 29.47 -8.26 -2.44
CA GLY A 159 29.47 -6.84 -2.09
C GLY A 159 28.62 -6.53 -0.87
N ASP A 160 29.02 -5.51 -0.12
CA ASP A 160 28.16 -4.93 0.92
C ASP A 160 26.91 -4.29 0.30
N ASP A 161 25.82 -4.21 1.07
CA ASP A 161 24.53 -3.59 0.69
C ASP A 161 24.65 -2.14 0.13
N LYS A 162 25.84 -1.51 0.25
CA LYS A 162 26.19 -0.16 -0.22
C LYS A 162 26.85 -0.13 -1.61
N CYS A 163 26.62 -1.11 -2.47
CA CYS A 163 27.08 -1.03 -3.85
C CYS A 163 26.47 0.21 -4.54
N ASN A 164 27.31 1.21 -4.83
CA ASN A 164 26.91 2.44 -5.52
C ASN A 164 26.63 2.10 -6.98
N THR A 165 25.37 1.92 -7.33
CA THR A 165 24.97 2.03 -8.74
C THR A 165 25.29 3.45 -9.22
N PRO A 166 25.81 3.64 -10.44
CA PRO A 166 25.93 4.98 -11.00
C PRO A 166 24.51 5.56 -11.04
N SER A 167 24.25 6.53 -10.16
CA SER A 167 22.96 7.23 -10.08
C SER A 167 22.62 7.72 -11.48
N LYS A 168 21.42 7.39 -11.97
CA LYS A 168 20.95 7.96 -13.23
C LYS A 168 21.09 9.47 -13.13
N THR A 169 21.71 10.01 -14.16
CA THR A 169 22.33 11.32 -14.19
C THR A 169 21.35 12.40 -13.75
N THR A 170 21.74 13.26 -12.80
CA THR A 170 21.04 14.52 -12.44
C THR A 170 21.11 15.56 -13.56
N GLN A 171 21.01 15.14 -14.82
CA GLN A 171 20.94 16.01 -15.97
C GLN A 171 19.48 16.46 -16.14
N ASN A 172 19.29 17.79 -16.16
CA ASN A 172 18.04 18.51 -16.44
C ASN A 172 17.05 18.76 -15.28
N CYS A 173 17.52 19.10 -14.08
CA CYS A 173 16.62 19.64 -13.03
C CYS A 173 16.35 21.16 -13.14
N ALA A 174 17.09 21.91 -13.97
CA ALA A 174 17.05 23.38 -13.97
C ALA A 174 15.66 23.97 -14.23
N PHE A 175 14.86 23.31 -15.08
CA PHE A 175 13.51 23.76 -15.44
C PHE A 175 12.39 22.95 -14.78
N LEU A 176 12.72 21.93 -13.99
CA LEU A 176 11.74 20.97 -13.45
C LEU A 176 10.59 21.65 -12.70
N ARG A 177 10.91 22.55 -11.77
CA ARG A 177 9.89 23.28 -11.00
C ARG A 177 9.07 24.24 -11.86
N ALA A 178 9.71 24.90 -12.81
CA ALA A 178 9.01 25.80 -13.73
C ALA A 178 8.02 25.03 -14.61
N ASP A 179 8.46 23.90 -15.17
CA ASP A 179 7.63 23.04 -16.02
C ASP A 179 6.49 22.42 -15.22
N ILE A 180 6.71 21.98 -13.98
CA ILE A 180 5.64 21.52 -13.08
C ILE A 180 4.62 22.64 -12.81
N LYS A 181 5.09 23.87 -12.57
CA LYS A 181 4.20 25.01 -12.35
C LYS A 181 3.35 25.31 -13.59
N VAL A 182 3.95 25.33 -14.78
CA VAL A 182 3.20 25.51 -16.04
C VAL A 182 2.22 24.36 -16.25
N PHE A 183 2.63 23.13 -15.99
CA PHE A 183 1.76 21.95 -16.07
C PHE A 183 0.52 22.09 -15.17
N LEU A 184 0.70 22.48 -13.91
CA LEU A 184 -0.40 22.72 -12.97
C LEU A 184 -1.33 23.85 -13.45
N GLN A 185 -0.76 24.94 -13.97
CA GLN A 185 -1.52 26.06 -14.51
C GLN A 185 -2.35 25.70 -15.74
N SER A 186 -1.83 24.84 -16.62
CA SER A 186 -2.53 24.37 -17.82
C SER A 186 -3.60 23.32 -17.52
N ASN A 187 -3.54 22.69 -16.35
CA ASN A 187 -4.42 21.57 -15.97
C ASN A 187 -5.21 21.84 -14.68
N ARG A 188 -5.65 23.09 -14.44
CA ARG A 188 -6.35 23.48 -13.20
C ARG A 188 -7.63 22.69 -12.90
N HIS A 189 -8.24 22.10 -13.93
CA HIS A 189 -9.45 21.30 -13.81
C HIS A 189 -9.20 19.93 -13.17
N ALA A 190 -7.95 19.45 -13.15
CA ALA A 190 -7.57 18.15 -12.61
C ALA A 190 -6.98 18.28 -11.20
N LYS A 191 -7.36 17.35 -10.32
CA LYS A 191 -6.81 17.26 -8.96
C LYS A 191 -5.61 16.32 -8.95
N PHE A 192 -4.42 16.87 -8.83
CA PHE A 192 -3.18 16.09 -8.81
C PHE A 192 -2.70 15.81 -7.39
N THR A 193 -2.01 14.67 -7.25
CA THR A 193 -1.09 14.41 -6.13
C THR A 193 0.35 14.59 -6.62
N PRO A 194 1.33 14.82 -5.72
CA PRO A 194 2.74 14.92 -6.12
C PRO A 194 3.21 13.69 -6.92
N ARG A 195 2.77 12.51 -6.49
CA ARG A 195 3.04 11.24 -7.18
C ARG A 195 2.42 11.17 -8.58
N ALA A 196 1.21 11.70 -8.78
CA ALA A 196 0.58 11.74 -10.10
C ALA A 196 1.36 12.62 -11.08
N ILE A 197 1.81 13.79 -10.62
CA ILE A 197 2.65 14.71 -11.39
C ILE A 197 3.97 14.01 -11.74
N ALA A 198 4.63 13.41 -10.75
CA ALA A 198 5.90 12.71 -10.96
C ALA A 198 5.76 11.58 -11.99
N ARG A 199 4.68 10.80 -11.93
CA ARG A 199 4.35 9.76 -12.93
C ARG A 199 4.20 10.32 -14.34
N ILE A 200 3.47 11.43 -14.51
CA ILE A 200 3.31 12.08 -15.83
C ILE A 200 4.68 12.54 -16.36
N MET A 201 5.43 13.28 -15.55
CA MET A 201 6.77 13.77 -15.90
C MET A 201 7.74 12.64 -16.25
N HIS A 202 7.56 11.47 -15.66
CA HIS A 202 8.35 10.26 -15.88
C HIS A 202 7.75 9.32 -16.96
N GLY A 203 6.61 9.68 -17.56
CA GLY A 203 6.00 8.95 -18.68
C GLY A 203 5.23 7.68 -18.28
N VAL A 204 4.74 7.60 -17.04
CA VAL A 204 4.06 6.43 -16.48
C VAL A 204 2.59 6.70 -16.23
N GLY A 205 1.69 5.99 -16.91
CA GLY A 205 0.24 6.15 -16.70
C GLY A 205 -0.26 5.60 -15.38
N SER A 206 -1.40 6.08 -14.90
CA SER A 206 -2.10 5.55 -13.71
C SER A 206 -3.60 5.43 -13.99
N PRO A 207 -4.39 4.69 -13.18
CA PRO A 207 -5.83 4.57 -13.41
C PRO A 207 -6.56 5.93 -13.50
N ALA A 208 -6.19 6.89 -12.66
CA ALA A 208 -6.75 8.25 -12.68
C ALA A 208 -6.16 9.13 -13.80
N PHE A 209 -4.94 8.82 -14.27
CA PHE A 209 -4.22 9.57 -15.31
C PHE A 209 -3.72 8.61 -16.40
N PRO A 210 -4.62 8.07 -17.24
CA PRO A 210 -4.29 6.99 -18.18
C PRO A 210 -3.42 7.49 -19.34
N ASN A 211 -2.57 6.60 -19.85
CA ASN A 211 -1.65 6.89 -20.95
C ASN A 211 -2.40 7.39 -22.21
N SER A 212 -3.56 6.80 -22.54
CA SER A 212 -4.39 7.18 -23.70
C SER A 212 -4.79 8.67 -23.74
N VAL A 213 -4.81 9.33 -22.58
CA VAL A 213 -5.15 10.75 -22.44
C VAL A 213 -3.89 11.59 -22.19
N TRP A 214 -3.07 11.20 -21.22
CA TRP A 214 -2.01 12.07 -20.68
C TRP A 214 -0.68 12.01 -21.42
N SER A 215 -0.45 11.00 -22.26
CA SER A 215 0.78 10.94 -23.08
C SER A 215 0.88 11.99 -24.17
N LYS A 216 -0.25 12.62 -24.52
CA LYS A 216 -0.29 13.69 -25.51
C LYS A 216 0.27 15.01 -24.98
N THR A 217 0.48 15.13 -23.67
CA THR A 217 1.03 16.34 -23.08
C THR A 217 2.53 16.44 -23.33
N HIS A 218 3.06 17.64 -23.61
CA HIS A 218 4.51 17.86 -23.78
C HIS A 218 5.34 17.56 -22.53
N PHE A 219 4.70 17.46 -21.37
CA PHE A 219 5.33 17.13 -20.10
C PHE A 219 5.50 15.62 -19.91
N TRP A 220 4.80 14.80 -20.70
CA TRP A 220 4.85 13.35 -20.56
C TRP A 220 6.25 12.80 -20.85
N GLY A 221 6.85 12.13 -19.87
CA GLY A 221 8.17 11.52 -20.01
C GLY A 221 9.33 12.51 -20.18
N ARG A 222 9.09 13.82 -20.02
CA ARG A 222 10.10 14.87 -20.20
C ARG A 222 11.28 14.74 -19.22
N TYR A 223 11.05 14.10 -18.08
CA TYR A 223 12.03 13.90 -17.01
C TYR A 223 12.29 12.42 -16.73
N MET A 224 12.20 11.55 -17.75
CA MET A 224 12.46 10.10 -17.62
C MET A 224 13.87 9.75 -17.10
N SER A 225 14.85 10.62 -17.30
CA SER A 225 16.22 10.43 -16.82
C SER A 225 16.46 10.98 -15.42
N VAL A 226 15.51 11.72 -14.84
CA VAL A 226 15.62 12.30 -13.51
C VAL A 226 15.04 11.34 -12.48
N GLU A 227 15.74 11.17 -11.37
CA GLU A 227 15.27 10.33 -10.26
C GLU A 227 13.84 10.69 -9.83
N PHE A 228 12.98 9.67 -9.72
CA PHE A 228 11.57 9.86 -9.45
C PHE A 228 11.30 10.62 -8.15
N SER A 229 12.13 10.41 -7.12
CA SER A 229 12.06 11.12 -5.84
C SER A 229 12.27 12.62 -6.00
N VAL A 230 13.24 13.05 -6.82
CA VAL A 230 13.53 14.46 -7.09
C VAL A 230 12.35 15.14 -7.76
N ILE A 231 11.71 14.46 -8.72
CA ILE A 231 10.47 14.95 -9.36
C ILE A 231 9.33 15.05 -8.35
N MET A 232 9.18 14.05 -7.49
CA MET A 232 8.13 14.00 -6.48
C MET A 232 8.26 15.13 -5.44
N GLU A 233 9.48 15.42 -4.97
CA GLU A 233 9.77 16.53 -4.05
C GLU A 233 9.50 17.90 -4.69
N ALA A 234 9.95 18.09 -5.94
CA ALA A 234 9.65 19.29 -6.72
C ALA A 234 8.14 19.47 -6.92
N ALA A 235 7.43 18.37 -7.25
CA ALA A 235 5.99 18.36 -7.44
C ALA A 235 5.23 18.67 -6.14
N GLN A 236 5.67 18.13 -5.01
CA GLN A 236 5.09 18.43 -3.70
C GLN A 236 5.22 19.91 -3.38
N THR A 237 6.41 20.47 -3.54
CA THR A 237 6.68 21.89 -3.31
C THR A 237 5.81 22.79 -4.17
N GLU A 238 5.73 22.54 -5.48
CA GLU A 238 4.94 23.37 -6.39
C GLU A 238 3.42 23.20 -6.19
N LEU A 239 2.96 22.01 -5.80
CA LEU A 239 1.55 21.78 -5.52
C LEU A 239 1.08 22.58 -4.29
N PHE A 240 1.88 22.62 -3.22
CA PHE A 240 1.59 23.49 -2.06
C PHE A 240 1.51 24.97 -2.48
N ASN A 241 2.53 25.46 -3.19
CA ASN A 241 2.57 26.84 -3.68
C ASN A 241 1.43 27.18 -4.66
N PHE A 242 0.84 26.19 -5.33
CA PHE A 242 -0.28 26.36 -6.25
C PHE A 242 -1.61 26.45 -5.49
N VAL A 243 -1.80 25.62 -4.47
CA VAL A 243 -3.00 25.64 -3.61
C VAL A 243 -3.09 26.96 -2.85
N ASP A 244 -1.99 27.40 -2.22
CA ASP A 244 -1.95 28.66 -1.46
C ASP A 244 -2.33 29.87 -2.33
N ARG A 245 -1.86 29.90 -3.58
CA ARG A 245 -2.21 30.97 -4.53
C ARG A 245 -3.67 30.95 -4.95
N ASN A 246 -4.26 29.77 -5.15
CA ASN A 246 -5.68 29.69 -5.47
C ASN A 246 -6.55 30.08 -4.27
N ALA A 247 -6.13 29.76 -3.04
CA ALA A 247 -6.81 30.22 -1.83
C ALA A 247 -6.75 31.75 -1.70
N ALA A 248 -5.60 32.37 -1.98
CA ALA A 248 -5.43 33.82 -1.95
C ALA A 248 -6.17 34.58 -3.08
N LEU A 249 -6.49 33.92 -4.19
CA LEU A 249 -7.27 34.49 -5.31
C LEU A 249 -8.78 34.30 -5.16
N ALA A 250 -9.23 33.46 -4.22
CA ALA A 250 -10.64 33.15 -3.98
C ALA A 250 -11.27 33.98 -2.84
N THR A 251 -10.46 34.84 -2.20
CA THR A 251 -10.86 35.86 -1.21
C THR A 251 -10.89 37.23 -1.84
#